data_AF-A0A8T7FA68-F1
#
_entry.id   AF-A0A8T7FA68-F1
#
_cell.length_a   1.000
_cell.length_b   1.000
_cell.length_c   1.000
_cell.angle_alpha   90.00
_cell.angle_beta   90.00
_cell.angle_gamma   90.00
#
_symmetry.space_group_name_H-M   'P 1'
#
loop_
_entity.id
_entity.type
_entity.pdbx_description
1 polymer ?
#
loop_
_entity_poly.entity_id
_entity_poly.type
_entity_poly.pdbx_seq_one_letter_code
_entity_poly.pdbx_strand_id
1 'polypeptide(L)' 'MNAEQIRSLTRVLDYLAQDEESHFESASPEERTNHIYLDVLILQDFLEKQ' A
#
# COMPACT_ATOMS: atom_id res chain seq x y z
N MET A 1 -13.90 2.32 9.72
CA MET A 1 -14.25 2.90 8.40
C MET A 1 -15.62 2.38 8.00
N ASN A 2 -16.42 3.17 7.29
CA ASN A 2 -17.67 2.68 6.71
C ASN A 2 -17.41 1.93 5.38
N ALA A 3 -18.43 1.28 4.83
CA ALA A 3 -18.30 0.45 3.62
C ALA A 3 -17.79 1.24 2.40
N GLU A 4 -18.17 2.50 2.25
CA GLU A 4 -17.72 3.36 1.15
C GLU A 4 -16.25 3.76 1.31
N GLN A 5 -15.84 4.08 2.53
CA GLN A 5 -14.45 4.37 2.87
C GLN A 5 -13.55 3.16 2.63
N ILE A 6 -14.00 1.95 3.00
CA ILE A 6 -13.25 0.70 2.75
C ILE A 6 -13.08 0.46 1.25
N ARG A 7 -14.16 0.59 0.46
CA ARG A 7 -14.09 0.48 -1.01
C ARG A 7 -13.19 1.53 -1.63
N SER A 8 -13.24 2.77 -1.13
CA SER A 8 -12.38 3.84 -1.62
C SER A 8 -10.91 3.58 -1.28
N LEU A 9 -10.63 3.14 -0.05
CA LEU A 9 -9.27 2.79 0.37
C LEU A 9 -8.71 1.65 -0.47
N THR A 10 -9.49 0.57 -0.67
CA THR A 10 -9.07 -0.58 -1.50
C THR A 10 -8.63 -0.11 -2.90
N ARG A 11 -9.44 0.72 -3.58
CA ARG A 11 -9.10 1.26 -4.90
C ARG A 11 -7.84 2.12 -4.91
N VAL A 12 -7.63 2.92 -3.86
CA VAL A 12 -6.44 3.77 -3.74
C VAL A 12 -5.19 2.92 -3.53
N LEU A 13 -5.28 1.90 -2.67
CA LEU A 13 -4.17 0.97 -2.42
C LEU A 13 -3.82 0.17 -3.68
N ASP A 14 -4.83 -0.34 -4.40
CA ASP A 14 -4.60 -1.09 -5.65
C ASP A 14 -3.95 -0.22 -6.73
N TYR A 15 -4.34 1.05 -6.82
CA TYR A 15 -3.73 2.00 -7.75
C TYR A 15 -2.28 2.30 -7.40
N LEU A 16 -2.00 2.57 -6.12
CA LEU A 16 -0.65 2.89 -5.65
C LEU A 16 0.28 1.67 -5.70
N ALA A 17 -0.21 0.47 -5.37
CA ALA A 17 0.61 -0.73 -5.30
C ALA A 17 1.34 -1.04 -6.62
N GLN A 18 0.69 -0.82 -7.76
CA GLN A 18 1.27 -1.15 -9.08
C GLN A 18 2.56 -0.38 -9.37
N ASP A 19 2.55 0.93 -9.11
CA ASP A 19 3.72 1.78 -9.35
C ASP A 19 4.72 1.66 -8.19
N GLU A 20 4.23 1.74 -6.96
CA GLU A 20 5.08 1.80 -5.77
C GLU A 20 5.83 0.50 -5.48
N GLU A 21 5.33 -0.67 -5.91
CA GLU A 21 6.07 -1.94 -5.82
C GLU A 21 7.36 -1.89 -6.64
N SER A 22 7.26 -1.43 -7.89
CA SER A 22 8.42 -1.30 -8.79
C SER A 22 9.43 -0.28 -8.27
N HIS A 23 8.93 0.83 -7.71
CA HIS A 23 9.77 1.84 -7.06
C HIS A 23 10.46 1.28 -5.82
N PHE A 24 9.75 0.51 -4.99
CA PHE A 24 10.30 -0.13 -3.80
C PHE A 24 11.40 -1.15 -4.14
N GLU A 25 11.17 -1.98 -5.16
CA GLU A 25 12.14 -2.99 -5.61
C GLU A 25 13.40 -2.38 -6.22
N SER A 26 13.29 -1.21 -6.84
CA SER A 26 14.44 -0.50 -7.42
C SER A 26 15.15 0.43 -6.43
N ALA A 27 14.49 0.80 -5.32
CA ALA A 27 15.04 1.67 -4.28
C ALA A 27 16.18 1.01 -3.51
N SER A 28 17.12 1.84 -3.03
CA SER A 28 18.20 1.39 -2.16
C SER A 28 17.66 0.93 -0.79
N PRO A 29 18.41 0.10 -0.03
CA PRO A 29 17.97 -0.38 1.28
C PRO A 29 17.63 0.75 2.27
N GLU A 30 18.32 1.89 2.20
CA GLU A 30 18.06 3.05 3.05
C GLU A 30 16.72 3.71 2.69
N GLU A 31 16.42 3.86 1.39
CA GLU A 31 15.16 4.43 0.88
C GLU A 31 13.96 3.51 1.17
N ARG A 32 14.16 2.18 1.13
CA ARG A 32 13.11 1.20 1.44
C ARG A 32 12.58 1.31 2.86
N THR A 33 13.40 1.75 3.82
CA THR A 33 13.05 1.74 5.25
C THR A 33 11.82 2.60 5.58
N ASN A 34 11.56 3.65 4.79
CA ASN A 34 10.42 4.55 4.94
C ASN A 34 9.58 4.67 3.65
N HIS A 35 9.61 3.65 2.80
CA HIS A 35 8.92 3.69 1.52
C HIS A 35 7.42 3.48 1.70
N ILE A 36 6.60 4.29 1.03
CA ILE A 36 5.14 4.28 1.15
C ILE A 36 4.52 2.91 0.81
N TYR A 37 5.20 2.12 -0.03
CA TYR A 37 4.80 0.75 -0.34
C TYR A 37 4.66 -0.13 0.91
N LEU A 38 5.46 0.10 1.97
CA LEU A 38 5.31 -0.63 3.24
C LEU A 38 3.97 -0.31 3.91
N ASP A 39 3.55 0.95 3.90
CA ASP A 39 2.24 1.36 4.43
C ASP A 39 1.11 0.77 3.58
N VAL A 40 1.30 0.68 2.26
CA VAL A 40 0.34 0.00 1.37
C VAL A 40 0.15 -1.46 1.79
N LEU A 41 1.23 -2.19 2.03
CA LEU A 41 1.18 -3.59 2.48
C LEU A 41 0.48 -3.74 3.84
N ILE A 42 0.77 -2.85 4.80
CA ILE A 42 0.12 -2.86 6.13
C ILE A 42 -1.39 -2.64 5.99
N LEU A 43 -1.80 -1.69 5.16
CA LEU A 43 -3.20 -1.35 4.98
C LEU A 43 -3.95 -2.42 4.17
N GLN A 44 -3.31 -3.08 3.21
CA GLN A 44 -3.88 -4.24 2.51
C GLN A 44 -4.09 -5.42 3.47
N ASP A 45 -3.10 -5.76 4.30
CA ASP A 45 -3.23 -6.80 5.33
C ASP A 45 -4.35 -6.50 6.34
N PHE A 46 -4.52 -5.23 6.73
CA PHE A 46 -5.64 -4.80 7.55
C PHE A 46 -7.00 -5.03 6.88
N LEU A 47 -7.10 -4.79 5.56
CA LEU A 47 -8.33 -5.00 4.80
C LEU A 47 -8.65 -6.49 4.62
N GLU A 48 -7.64 -7.34 4.45
CA GLU A 48 -7.82 -8.80 4.32
C GLU A 48 -8.24 -9.48 5.62
N LYS A 49 -7.82 -8.95 6.77
CA LYS A 49 -8.14 -9.49 8.11
C LYS A 49 -9.49 -9.03 8.67
N GLN A 50 -10.22 -8.19 7.95
CA GLN A 50 -11.51 -7.65 8.38
C GLN A 50 -12.67 -8.57 7.96
#